data_AF-Q0CFZ2-F1
#
_entry.id   AF-Q0CFZ2-F1
#
_cell.length_a   1.000
_cell.length_b   1.000
_cell.length_c   1.000
_cell.angle_alpha   90.00
_cell.angle_beta   90.00
_cell.angle_gamma   90.00
#
_symmetry.space_group_name_H-M   'P 1'
#
loop_
_entity.id
_entity.type
_entity.pdbx_description
1 polymer ?
#
loop_
_entity_poly.entity_id
_entity_poly.type
_entity_poly.pdbx_seq_one_letter_code
_entity_poly.pdbx_strand_id
1 'polypeptide(L)'
;MTEFSSIPTCQDYLQKYLRQLCLRAFRKDVFTQIKRLLKPESVSAALAGEIPLCWPSLKGALQTQHCPPYIASGNRMAVKHINVLFTWLWEWRDGRFERKGWDHKPYRLLYQKSFEVITLIQGKDAARQWKQGLKDSFIQSHWMLPYPQNNSFMRKSKESGQVMWWSSVHRGMDLYYHELNVFDRPFPASYIKHHPTTGWSPSQPSLAHLDYTIEPEQRLLHLSDPELYQTLRDLQSQWTSPDRPPQRPVHQSSRVIFENQERIQNPFDPITGPVETWSISACSRKLHPALYKYEILHHRRQCVQRRRHPSSYPDYYSDTEPEPPAENDEQTSDEEGIEPQKARLIQYIQQIEKRMYELICRDLLVFYFIVGAQYPQHSDYMTISEVNRPVES
;
A
#
# COMPACT_ATOMS: atom_id res chain seq x y z
N MET A 1 -13.22 -4.30 22.08
CA MET A 1 -12.93 -2.88 21.73
C MET A 1 -13.12 -1.93 22.92
N THR A 2 -14.25 -1.96 23.63
CA THR A 2 -14.54 -1.02 24.75
C THR A 2 -13.50 -1.06 25.87
N GLU A 3 -13.06 -2.27 26.27
CA GLU A 3 -12.04 -2.47 27.32
C GLU A 3 -10.72 -1.76 27.00
N PHE A 4 -10.32 -1.74 25.74
CA PHE A 4 -9.04 -1.17 25.28
C PHE A 4 -9.21 0.23 24.69
N SER A 5 -10.31 0.93 25.02
CA SER A 5 -10.66 2.22 24.41
C SER A 5 -9.70 3.37 24.74
N SER A 6 -8.88 3.24 25.80
CA SER A 6 -7.88 4.23 26.18
C SER A 6 -6.47 3.94 25.64
N ILE A 7 -6.28 2.85 24.89
CA ILE A 7 -4.96 2.36 24.45
C ILE A 7 -4.86 2.39 22.92
N PRO A 8 -4.21 3.41 22.32
CA PRO A 8 -4.17 3.58 20.87
C PRO A 8 -3.64 2.37 20.10
N THR A 9 -2.57 1.73 20.58
CA THR A 9 -1.98 0.54 19.92
C THR A 9 -2.95 -0.63 19.84
N CYS A 10 -3.75 -0.86 20.89
CA CYS A 10 -4.79 -1.88 20.90
C CYS A 10 -5.94 -1.51 19.95
N GLN A 11 -6.30 -0.22 19.88
CA GLN A 11 -7.31 0.27 18.95
C GLN A 11 -6.87 0.07 17.50
N ASP A 12 -5.64 0.44 17.16
CA ASP A 12 -5.09 0.27 15.81
C ASP A 12 -5.07 -1.20 15.38
N TYR A 13 -4.68 -2.09 16.30
CA TYR A 13 -4.68 -3.53 16.07
C TYR A 13 -6.10 -4.08 15.81
N LEU A 14 -7.07 -3.71 16.66
CA LEU A 14 -8.48 -4.11 16.50
C LEU A 14 -9.09 -3.52 15.23
N GLN A 15 -8.78 -2.28 14.90
CA GLN A 15 -9.19 -1.65 13.65
C GLN A 15 -8.61 -2.39 12.43
N LYS A 16 -7.33 -2.78 12.47
CA LYS A 16 -6.70 -3.62 11.44
C LYS A 16 -7.42 -4.96 11.32
N TYR A 17 -7.73 -5.62 12.44
CA TYR A 17 -8.48 -6.87 12.47
C TYR A 17 -9.85 -6.72 11.78
N LEU A 18 -10.62 -5.70 12.14
CA LEU A 18 -11.93 -5.43 11.52
C LEU A 18 -11.82 -5.17 10.01
N ARG A 19 -10.78 -4.44 9.55
CA ARG A 19 -10.55 -4.22 8.11
C ARG A 19 -10.35 -5.56 7.39
N GLN A 20 -9.48 -6.41 7.92
CA GLN A 20 -9.17 -7.70 7.29
C GLN A 20 -10.35 -8.65 7.31
N LEU A 21 -11.14 -8.62 8.39
CA LEU A 21 -12.37 -9.40 8.49
C LEU A 21 -13.38 -8.97 7.41
N CYS A 22 -13.54 -7.66 7.18
CA CYS A 22 -14.37 -7.14 6.09
C CYS A 22 -13.89 -7.60 4.70
N LEU A 23 -12.58 -7.50 4.44
CA LEU A 23 -12.00 -7.91 3.15
C LEU A 23 -12.14 -9.42 2.92
N ARG A 24 -11.94 -10.25 3.94
CA ARG A 24 -12.17 -11.70 3.86
C ARG A 24 -13.63 -12.01 3.58
N ALA A 25 -14.56 -11.39 4.30
CA ALA A 25 -15.99 -11.56 4.06
C ALA A 25 -16.38 -11.17 2.63
N PHE A 26 -15.80 -10.09 2.09
CA PHE A 26 -16.01 -9.67 0.71
C PHE A 26 -15.58 -10.76 -0.29
N ARG A 27 -14.37 -11.32 -0.12
CA ARG A 27 -13.89 -12.43 -0.96
C ARG A 27 -14.82 -13.64 -0.88
N LYS A 28 -15.26 -14.03 0.32
CA LYS A 28 -16.22 -15.13 0.50
C LYS A 28 -17.51 -14.91 -0.29
N ASP A 29 -18.06 -13.70 -0.24
CA ASP A 29 -19.30 -13.37 -0.96
C ASP A 29 -19.12 -13.33 -2.49
N VAL A 30 -17.95 -12.92 -2.97
CA VAL A 30 -17.56 -13.02 -4.40
C VAL A 30 -17.47 -14.49 -4.82
N PHE A 31 -16.70 -15.31 -4.11
CA PHE A 31 -16.52 -16.72 -4.45
C PHE A 31 -17.80 -17.54 -4.32
N THR A 32 -18.66 -17.21 -3.37
CA THR A 32 -19.99 -17.82 -3.25
C THR A 32 -20.83 -17.57 -4.51
N GLN A 33 -20.77 -16.35 -5.07
CA GLN A 33 -21.51 -15.98 -6.28
C GLN A 33 -21.06 -16.77 -7.53
N ILE A 34 -19.77 -17.12 -7.59
CA ILE A 34 -19.16 -17.82 -8.72
C ILE A 34 -18.84 -19.28 -8.40
N LYS A 35 -19.34 -19.85 -7.30
CA LYS A 35 -18.99 -21.21 -6.83
C LYS A 35 -19.02 -22.27 -7.92
N ARG A 36 -20.03 -22.22 -8.80
CA ARG A 36 -20.22 -23.15 -9.93
C ARG A 36 -19.13 -23.06 -11.02
N LEU A 37 -18.38 -21.96 -11.06
CA LEU A 37 -17.31 -21.69 -12.03
C LEU A 37 -15.93 -22.14 -11.52
N LEU A 38 -15.84 -22.52 -10.24
CA LEU A 38 -14.59 -22.90 -9.59
C LEU A 38 -14.21 -24.34 -9.87
N LYS A 39 -12.91 -24.62 -9.87
CA LYS A 39 -12.40 -25.99 -9.84
C LYS A 39 -12.68 -26.63 -8.47
N PRO A 40 -13.03 -27.93 -8.40
CA PRO A 40 -13.35 -28.60 -7.15
C PRO A 40 -12.32 -28.40 -6.03
N GLU A 41 -11.03 -28.49 -6.37
CA GLU A 41 -9.90 -28.34 -5.45
C GLU A 41 -9.76 -26.92 -4.87
N SER A 42 -10.29 -25.92 -5.57
CA SER A 42 -10.22 -24.51 -5.14
C SER A 42 -11.42 -24.06 -4.32
N VAL A 43 -12.52 -24.83 -4.29
CA VAL A 43 -13.78 -24.43 -3.65
C VAL A 43 -13.60 -24.13 -2.16
N SER A 44 -12.86 -24.98 -1.44
CA SER A 44 -12.69 -24.81 0.02
C SER A 44 -12.00 -23.48 0.36
N ALA A 45 -10.80 -23.25 -0.19
CA ALA A 45 -10.03 -22.03 0.02
C ALA A 45 -10.78 -20.77 -0.49
N ALA A 46 -11.47 -20.88 -1.64
CA ALA A 46 -12.27 -19.80 -2.19
C ALA A 46 -13.40 -19.38 -1.24
N LEU A 47 -14.17 -20.35 -0.73
CA LEU A 47 -15.28 -20.10 0.18
C LEU A 47 -14.82 -19.73 1.60
N ALA A 48 -13.57 -20.02 1.96
CA ALA A 48 -12.91 -19.50 3.16
C ALA A 48 -12.43 -18.05 2.99
N GLY A 49 -12.42 -17.51 1.77
CA GLY A 49 -11.91 -16.16 1.47
C GLY A 49 -10.39 -16.08 1.49
N GLU A 50 -9.72 -17.20 1.25
CA GLU A 50 -8.26 -17.33 1.26
C GLU A 50 -7.63 -17.01 -0.10
N ILE A 51 -8.36 -17.24 -1.18
CA ILE A 51 -7.88 -16.94 -2.54
C ILE A 51 -7.93 -15.43 -2.77
N PRO A 52 -6.81 -14.78 -3.17
CA PRO A 52 -6.79 -13.37 -3.54
C PRO A 52 -7.67 -13.08 -4.76
N LEU A 53 -8.18 -11.85 -4.87
CA LEU A 53 -8.89 -11.39 -6.08
C LEU A 53 -7.93 -10.67 -7.04
N CYS A 54 -6.89 -11.37 -7.47
CA CYS A 54 -6.03 -10.98 -8.58
C CYS A 54 -6.18 -11.97 -9.74
N TRP A 55 -5.65 -11.63 -10.91
CA TRP A 55 -5.78 -12.47 -12.09
C TRP A 55 -5.13 -13.86 -11.93
N PRO A 56 -3.87 -14.00 -11.48
CA PRO A 56 -3.24 -15.32 -11.37
C PRO A 56 -3.98 -16.25 -10.40
N SER A 57 -4.43 -15.73 -9.25
CA SER A 57 -5.23 -16.51 -8.30
C SER A 57 -6.59 -16.92 -8.86
N LEU A 58 -7.30 -16.02 -9.55
CA LEU A 58 -8.56 -16.37 -10.21
C LEU A 58 -8.37 -17.37 -11.35
N LYS A 59 -7.33 -17.21 -12.17
CA LYS A 59 -6.96 -18.17 -13.22
C LYS A 59 -6.68 -19.55 -12.64
N GLY A 60 -6.02 -19.61 -11.48
CA GLY A 60 -5.78 -20.84 -10.73
C GLY A 60 -7.07 -21.49 -10.22
N ALA A 61 -8.02 -20.68 -9.75
CA ALA A 61 -9.25 -21.14 -9.11
C ALA A 61 -10.41 -21.47 -10.07
N LEU A 62 -10.48 -20.85 -11.24
CA LEU A 62 -11.56 -21.01 -12.23
C LEU A 62 -11.34 -22.24 -13.12
N GLN A 63 -12.43 -22.91 -13.50
CA GLN A 63 -12.38 -23.98 -14.51
C GLN A 63 -11.89 -23.43 -15.86
N THR A 64 -11.15 -24.23 -16.64
CA THR A 64 -10.54 -23.82 -17.91
C THR A 64 -11.55 -23.20 -18.88
N GLN A 65 -12.76 -23.74 -18.97
CA GLN A 65 -13.84 -23.22 -19.82
C GLN A 65 -14.39 -21.84 -19.43
N HIS A 66 -14.04 -21.35 -18.23
CA HIS A 66 -14.41 -20.03 -17.72
C HIS A 66 -13.23 -19.04 -17.72
N CYS A 67 -12.10 -19.43 -18.32
CA CYS A 67 -10.91 -18.61 -18.48
C CYS A 67 -10.68 -18.25 -19.96
N PRO A 68 -10.35 -16.97 -20.28
CA PRO A 68 -10.34 -15.83 -19.38
C PRO A 68 -11.78 -15.40 -19.00
N PRO A 69 -11.96 -14.78 -17.82
CA PRO A 69 -13.26 -14.23 -17.42
C PRO A 69 -13.65 -13.04 -18.30
N TYR A 70 -14.95 -12.79 -18.41
CA TYR A 70 -15.46 -11.66 -19.18
C TYR A 70 -15.20 -10.33 -18.46
N ILE A 71 -14.36 -9.47 -19.03
CA ILE A 71 -13.99 -8.17 -18.46
C ILE A 71 -14.94 -7.09 -18.98
N ALA A 72 -15.54 -6.33 -18.05
CA ALA A 72 -16.33 -5.15 -18.35
C ALA A 72 -15.45 -4.12 -19.05
N SER A 73 -15.79 -3.81 -20.31
CA SER A 73 -15.03 -2.90 -21.16
C SER A 73 -15.97 -2.03 -22.01
N GLY A 74 -15.40 -0.96 -22.58
CA GLY A 74 -16.08 -0.10 -23.55
C GLY A 74 -16.69 1.19 -22.98
N ASN A 75 -17.13 2.05 -23.91
CA ASN A 75 -17.56 3.41 -23.58
C ASN A 75 -18.86 3.44 -22.76
N ARG A 76 -19.71 2.43 -22.86
CA ARG A 76 -21.02 2.34 -22.17
C ARG A 76 -20.97 1.76 -20.75
N MET A 77 -19.78 1.56 -20.17
CA MET A 77 -19.67 1.16 -18.77
C MET A 77 -20.24 2.23 -17.84
N ALA A 78 -21.07 1.82 -16.88
CA ALA A 78 -21.66 2.71 -15.88
C ALA A 78 -20.63 3.20 -14.85
N VAL A 79 -19.59 2.40 -14.62
CA VAL A 79 -18.47 2.72 -13.74
C VAL A 79 -17.26 3.02 -14.60
N LYS A 80 -16.55 4.11 -14.29
CA LYS A 80 -15.32 4.52 -15.00
C LYS A 80 -14.11 4.64 -14.07
N HIS A 81 -14.34 4.60 -12.76
CA HIS A 81 -13.31 4.86 -11.76
C HIS A 81 -13.51 3.94 -10.56
N ILE A 82 -12.41 3.47 -9.97
CA ILE A 82 -12.42 2.53 -8.83
C ILE A 82 -13.20 3.07 -7.63
N ASN A 83 -13.09 4.37 -7.34
CA ASN A 83 -13.88 5.02 -6.28
C ASN A 83 -15.40 4.85 -6.47
N VAL A 84 -15.88 4.92 -7.71
CA VAL A 84 -17.31 4.73 -8.01
C VAL A 84 -17.69 3.26 -7.81
N LEU A 85 -16.83 2.33 -8.21
CA LEU A 85 -17.02 0.90 -7.95
C LEU A 85 -17.05 0.59 -6.45
N PHE A 86 -16.10 1.15 -5.69
CA PHE A 86 -16.04 1.01 -4.24
C PHE A 86 -17.32 1.50 -3.59
N THR A 87 -17.80 2.70 -3.97
CA THR A 87 -19.08 3.22 -3.47
C THR A 87 -20.21 2.24 -3.76
N TRP A 88 -20.32 1.73 -4.98
CA TRP A 88 -21.37 0.77 -5.33
C TRP A 88 -21.26 -0.51 -4.50
N LEU A 89 -20.07 -1.09 -4.33
CA LEU A 89 -19.89 -2.34 -3.61
C LEU A 89 -20.07 -2.18 -2.09
N TRP A 90 -19.57 -1.11 -1.49
CA TRP A 90 -19.42 -1.01 -0.02
C TRP A 90 -20.42 -0.06 0.63
N GLU A 91 -20.68 1.10 0.04
CA GLU A 91 -21.48 2.14 0.71
C GLU A 91 -22.95 1.76 0.88
N TRP A 92 -23.60 2.34 1.89
CA TRP A 92 -24.99 2.01 2.27
C TRP A 92 -25.87 3.24 2.54
N ARG A 93 -25.29 4.44 2.65
CA ARG A 93 -26.02 5.72 2.83
C ARG A 93 -25.62 6.74 1.78
N ASP A 94 -25.42 6.30 0.54
CA ASP A 94 -25.00 7.15 -0.58
C ASP A 94 -26.18 7.74 -1.38
N GLY A 95 -27.39 7.17 -1.26
CA GLY A 95 -28.58 7.59 -2.03
C GLY A 95 -28.44 7.48 -3.56
N ARG A 96 -27.33 6.90 -4.05
CA ARG A 96 -26.92 6.92 -5.46
C ARG A 96 -27.11 5.56 -6.13
N PHE A 97 -26.82 4.48 -5.42
CA PHE A 97 -26.86 3.13 -5.99
C PHE A 97 -27.91 2.25 -5.31
N GLU A 98 -28.86 1.76 -6.11
CA GLU A 98 -29.74 0.68 -5.68
C GLU A 98 -28.98 -0.65 -5.63
N ARG A 99 -29.32 -1.49 -4.66
CA ARG A 99 -28.65 -2.79 -4.42
C ARG A 99 -29.67 -3.88 -4.09
N LYS A 100 -30.78 -3.86 -4.83
CA LYS A 100 -31.94 -4.73 -4.65
C LYS A 100 -31.48 -6.19 -4.65
N GLY A 101 -31.74 -6.89 -3.55
CA GLY A 101 -31.42 -8.31 -3.39
C GLY A 101 -29.97 -8.63 -3.02
N TRP A 102 -29.12 -7.62 -2.76
CA TRP A 102 -27.73 -7.86 -2.31
C TRP A 102 -27.16 -6.79 -1.38
N ASP A 103 -27.97 -5.82 -0.96
CA ASP A 103 -27.65 -4.82 0.04
C ASP A 103 -27.27 -5.41 1.41
N HIS A 104 -27.88 -6.54 1.78
CA HIS A 104 -27.65 -7.28 3.03
C HIS A 104 -26.58 -8.38 2.91
N LYS A 105 -25.70 -8.34 1.91
CA LYS A 105 -24.59 -9.30 1.84
C LYS A 105 -23.74 -9.27 3.12
N PRO A 106 -23.29 -10.42 3.65
CA PRO A 106 -22.52 -10.52 4.89
C PRO A 106 -21.38 -9.50 5.02
N TYR A 107 -20.57 -9.30 3.97
CA TYR A 107 -19.46 -8.33 4.05
C TYR A 107 -19.95 -6.89 4.27
N ARG A 108 -21.11 -6.53 3.70
CA ARG A 108 -21.69 -5.19 3.83
C ARG A 108 -22.23 -4.96 5.23
N LEU A 109 -22.93 -5.96 5.79
CA LEU A 109 -23.41 -5.90 7.17
C LEU A 109 -22.25 -5.79 8.16
N LEU A 110 -21.18 -6.56 7.95
CA LEU A 110 -19.98 -6.49 8.76
C LEU A 110 -19.29 -5.11 8.66
N TYR A 111 -19.18 -4.56 7.46
CA TYR A 111 -18.63 -3.23 7.23
C TYR A 111 -19.45 -2.14 7.95
N GLN A 112 -20.78 -2.20 7.86
CA GLN A 112 -21.68 -1.30 8.57
C GLN A 112 -21.53 -1.40 10.09
N LYS A 113 -21.54 -2.63 10.62
CA LYS A 113 -21.43 -2.88 12.06
C LYS A 113 -20.08 -2.44 12.60
N SER A 114 -19.00 -2.69 11.86
CA SER A 114 -17.66 -2.21 12.22
C SER A 114 -17.61 -0.69 12.29
N PHE A 115 -18.18 0.01 11.30
CA PHE A 115 -18.27 1.47 11.31
C PHE A 115 -19.09 2.00 12.50
N GLU A 116 -20.23 1.38 12.81
CA GLU A 116 -21.09 1.73 13.95
C GLU A 116 -20.36 1.55 15.28
N VAL A 117 -19.67 0.42 15.48
CA VAL A 117 -18.92 0.13 16.72
C VAL A 117 -17.75 1.11 16.90
N ILE A 118 -17.00 1.42 15.85
CA ILE A 118 -15.91 2.40 15.92
C ILE A 118 -16.47 3.80 16.21
N THR A 119 -17.60 4.17 15.57
CA THR A 119 -18.27 5.45 15.83
C THR A 119 -18.68 5.58 17.29
N LEU A 120 -19.23 4.51 17.88
CA LEU A 120 -19.68 4.49 19.27
C LEU A 120 -18.51 4.65 20.26
N ILE A 121 -17.38 4.01 20.00
CA ILE A 121 -16.26 3.92 20.96
C ILE A 121 -15.24 5.06 20.77
N GLN A 122 -14.96 5.43 19.52
CA GLN A 122 -13.86 6.35 19.16
C GLN A 122 -14.36 7.61 18.44
N GLY A 123 -15.67 7.72 18.21
CA GLY A 123 -16.27 8.85 17.51
C GLY A 123 -16.25 8.72 15.99
N LYS A 124 -16.96 9.64 15.34
CA LYS A 124 -17.26 9.61 13.91
C LYS A 124 -16.02 9.79 13.03
N ASP A 125 -15.04 10.56 13.48
CA ASP A 125 -13.85 10.85 12.68
C ASP A 125 -12.90 9.64 12.62
N ALA A 126 -12.71 8.92 13.73
CA ALA A 126 -12.02 7.64 13.73
C ALA A 126 -12.70 6.62 12.80
N ALA A 127 -14.04 6.55 12.83
CA ALA A 127 -14.78 5.66 11.92
C ALA A 127 -14.61 6.03 10.44
N ARG A 128 -14.53 7.33 10.12
CA ARG A 128 -14.23 7.83 8.77
C ARG A 128 -12.82 7.46 8.32
N GLN A 129 -11.82 7.62 9.19
CA GLN A 129 -10.44 7.24 8.93
C GLN A 129 -10.31 5.72 8.72
N TRP A 130 -10.94 4.92 9.57
CA TRP A 130 -10.99 3.46 9.43
C TRP A 130 -11.59 3.04 8.08
N LYS A 131 -12.71 3.65 7.70
CA LYS A 131 -13.36 3.43 6.40
C LYS A 131 -12.43 3.77 5.23
N GLN A 132 -11.69 4.88 5.32
CA GLN A 132 -10.72 5.25 4.30
C GLN A 132 -9.58 4.20 4.25
N GLY A 133 -9.05 3.76 5.39
CA GLY A 133 -8.05 2.69 5.42
C GLY A 133 -8.54 1.34 4.89
N LEU A 134 -9.83 1.01 5.07
CA LEU A 134 -10.44 -0.17 4.44
C LEU A 134 -10.48 -0.02 2.92
N LYS A 135 -10.88 1.15 2.42
CA LYS A 135 -10.90 1.47 0.99
C LYS A 135 -9.50 1.37 0.39
N ASP A 136 -8.49 1.93 1.04
CA ASP A 136 -7.10 1.88 0.57
C ASP A 136 -6.62 0.43 0.51
N SER A 137 -6.82 -0.34 1.58
CA SER A 137 -6.49 -1.76 1.63
C SER A 137 -7.21 -2.55 0.52
N PHE A 138 -8.48 -2.25 0.24
CA PHE A 138 -9.26 -2.88 -0.81
C PHE A 138 -8.66 -2.63 -2.19
N ILE A 139 -8.39 -1.36 -2.53
CA ILE A 139 -7.84 -0.93 -3.82
C ILE A 139 -6.44 -1.51 -4.04
N GLN A 140 -5.61 -1.51 -3.00
CA GLN A 140 -4.23 -1.97 -3.08
C GLN A 140 -4.08 -3.49 -3.24
N SER A 141 -5.11 -4.28 -2.89
CA SER A 141 -5.03 -5.75 -2.84
C SER A 141 -6.01 -6.51 -3.76
N HIS A 142 -7.04 -5.86 -4.31
CA HIS A 142 -8.04 -6.52 -5.15
C HIS A 142 -8.12 -5.87 -6.52
N TRP A 143 -7.63 -6.57 -7.55
CA TRP A 143 -7.61 -6.04 -8.91
C TRP A 143 -8.76 -6.60 -9.75
N MET A 144 -9.23 -7.81 -9.43
CA MET A 144 -10.35 -8.47 -10.11
C MET A 144 -11.61 -8.40 -9.25
N LEU A 145 -12.49 -7.47 -9.58
CA LEU A 145 -13.64 -7.11 -8.78
C LEU A 145 -14.95 -7.52 -9.44
N PRO A 146 -16.00 -7.84 -8.66
CA PRO A 146 -17.35 -8.00 -9.20
C PRO A 146 -17.79 -6.69 -9.88
N TYR A 147 -18.37 -6.80 -11.08
CA TYR A 147 -19.00 -5.65 -11.74
C TYR A 147 -20.50 -5.65 -11.41
N PRO A 148 -20.99 -4.77 -10.52
CA PRO A 148 -22.36 -4.83 -10.00
C PRO A 148 -23.38 -4.21 -10.97
N GLN A 149 -24.64 -4.45 -10.66
CA GLN A 149 -25.81 -3.74 -11.20
C GLN A 149 -26.87 -3.58 -10.10
N ASN A 150 -27.90 -2.76 -10.35
CA ASN A 150 -28.88 -2.40 -9.32
C ASN A 150 -29.54 -3.60 -8.63
N ASN A 151 -29.76 -4.70 -9.35
CA ASN A 151 -30.44 -5.90 -8.87
C ASN A 151 -29.54 -7.16 -8.82
N SER A 152 -28.23 -7.02 -9.00
CA SER A 152 -27.30 -8.15 -8.90
C SER A 152 -25.92 -7.68 -8.49
N PHE A 153 -25.34 -8.39 -7.53
CA PHE A 153 -23.96 -8.18 -7.08
C PHE A 153 -22.93 -8.41 -8.18
N MET A 154 -23.18 -9.36 -9.09
CA MET A 154 -22.37 -9.57 -10.29
C MET A 154 -23.28 -9.56 -11.51
N ARG A 155 -23.11 -8.55 -12.36
CA ARG A 155 -23.79 -8.45 -13.64
C ARG A 155 -23.34 -9.61 -14.54
N LYS A 156 -24.27 -10.10 -15.37
CA LYS A 156 -23.96 -11.02 -16.46
C LYS A 156 -23.96 -10.26 -17.79
N SER A 157 -23.08 -10.68 -18.70
CA SER A 157 -23.13 -10.21 -20.09
C SER A 157 -24.46 -10.64 -20.72
N LYS A 158 -25.09 -9.73 -21.46
CA LYS A 158 -26.33 -10.05 -22.19
C LYS A 158 -26.07 -10.99 -23.36
N GLU A 159 -24.87 -10.94 -23.92
CA GLU A 159 -24.48 -11.70 -25.11
C GLU A 159 -24.02 -13.11 -24.72
N SER A 160 -23.08 -13.22 -23.77
CA SER A 160 -22.47 -14.51 -23.41
C SER A 160 -23.09 -15.17 -22.17
N GLY A 161 -23.90 -14.44 -21.39
CA GLY A 161 -24.39 -14.92 -20.09
C GLY A 161 -23.32 -15.10 -19.00
N GLN A 162 -22.05 -14.81 -19.32
CA GLN A 162 -20.92 -14.91 -18.38
C GLN A 162 -20.98 -13.80 -17.33
N VAL A 163 -20.45 -14.09 -16.14
CA VAL A 163 -20.28 -13.08 -15.09
C VAL A 163 -19.27 -12.03 -15.53
N MET A 164 -19.60 -10.76 -15.33
CA MET A 164 -18.76 -9.63 -15.68
C MET A 164 -17.86 -9.24 -14.51
N TRP A 165 -16.59 -9.07 -14.81
CA TRP A 165 -15.56 -8.63 -13.88
C TRP A 165 -15.12 -7.21 -14.21
N TRP A 166 -14.80 -6.44 -13.19
CA TRP A 166 -14.02 -5.23 -13.30
C TRP A 166 -12.56 -5.58 -13.03
N SER A 167 -11.67 -5.21 -13.95
CA SER A 167 -10.23 -5.34 -13.75
C SER A 167 -9.62 -3.96 -13.52
N SER A 168 -8.87 -3.79 -12.43
CA SER A 168 -8.22 -2.54 -12.04
C SER A 168 -6.73 -2.59 -12.33
N VAL A 169 -6.20 -1.59 -13.03
CA VAL A 169 -4.79 -1.44 -13.35
C VAL A 169 -4.24 -0.11 -12.85
N HIS A 170 -2.99 -0.13 -12.38
CA HIS A 170 -2.20 1.06 -12.13
C HIS A 170 -0.91 0.98 -12.96
N ARG A 171 -0.74 1.91 -13.92
CA ARG A 171 0.36 1.87 -14.89
C ARG A 171 1.74 1.84 -14.24
N GLY A 172 1.98 2.67 -13.24
CA GLY A 172 3.26 2.71 -12.54
C GLY A 172 3.58 1.43 -11.77
N MET A 173 2.54 0.73 -11.30
CA MET A 173 2.70 -0.51 -10.54
C MET A 173 2.91 -1.70 -11.48
N ASP A 174 2.21 -1.73 -12.62
CA ASP A 174 2.41 -2.70 -13.68
C ASP A 174 3.84 -2.66 -14.23
N LEU A 175 4.34 -1.47 -14.58
CA LEU A 175 5.73 -1.28 -15.01
C LEU A 175 6.73 -1.76 -13.97
N TYR A 176 6.50 -1.43 -12.70
CA TYR A 176 7.36 -1.83 -11.60
C TYR A 176 7.47 -3.35 -11.44
N TYR A 177 6.34 -4.04 -11.43
CA TYR A 177 6.35 -5.50 -11.28
C TYR A 177 6.93 -6.17 -12.52
N HIS A 178 6.64 -5.67 -13.72
CA HIS A 178 7.27 -6.15 -14.95
C HIS A 178 8.80 -6.00 -14.91
N GLU A 179 9.31 -4.87 -14.41
CA GLU A 179 10.75 -4.68 -14.21
C GLU A 179 11.31 -5.57 -13.11
N LEU A 180 10.57 -5.84 -12.04
CA LEU A 180 11.01 -6.71 -10.95
C LEU A 180 11.34 -8.12 -11.45
N ASN A 181 10.57 -8.64 -12.43
CA ASN A 181 10.79 -9.90 -13.14
C ASN A 181 11.00 -11.13 -12.22
N VAL A 182 10.34 -11.14 -11.06
CA VAL A 182 10.39 -12.21 -10.07
C VAL A 182 8.96 -12.47 -9.57
N PHE A 183 8.33 -13.55 -10.06
CA PHE A 183 6.90 -13.84 -9.81
C PHE A 183 6.62 -15.25 -9.28
N ASP A 184 7.64 -16.00 -8.87
CA ASP A 184 7.46 -17.43 -8.55
C ASP A 184 6.56 -17.68 -7.34
N ARG A 185 6.32 -16.66 -6.50
CA ARG A 185 5.49 -16.75 -5.30
C ARG A 185 4.67 -15.47 -5.10
N PRO A 186 3.47 -15.57 -4.52
CA PRO A 186 2.74 -14.42 -4.01
C PRO A 186 3.59 -13.54 -3.06
N PHE A 187 3.38 -12.23 -3.14
CA PHE A 187 3.95 -11.27 -2.20
C PHE A 187 3.14 -11.29 -0.89
N PRO A 188 3.77 -11.12 0.29
CA PRO A 188 3.06 -11.06 1.56
C PRO A 188 2.08 -9.89 1.65
N ALA A 189 1.09 -10.02 2.53
CA ALA A 189 0.05 -9.03 2.74
C ALA A 189 0.59 -7.63 3.09
N SER A 190 1.76 -7.55 3.74
CA SER A 190 2.40 -6.28 4.11
C SER A 190 2.83 -5.43 2.90
N TYR A 191 2.97 -6.00 1.70
CA TYR A 191 3.40 -5.28 0.50
C TYR A 191 2.37 -4.26 0.02
N ILE A 192 1.10 -4.40 0.40
CA ILE A 192 0.04 -3.46 0.02
C ILE A 192 0.35 -2.03 0.45
N LYS A 193 1.14 -1.83 1.51
CA LYS A 193 1.50 -0.50 2.03
C LYS A 193 2.31 0.33 1.01
N HIS A 194 2.96 -0.33 0.07
CA HIS A 194 3.73 0.30 -0.98
C HIS A 194 2.88 0.63 -2.21
N HIS A 195 1.69 0.06 -2.33
CA HIS A 195 0.83 0.21 -3.50
C HIS A 195 0.13 1.57 -3.51
N PRO A 196 -0.17 2.13 -4.69
CA PRO A 196 -0.83 3.42 -4.77
C PRO A 196 -2.28 3.29 -4.28
N THR A 197 -2.80 4.35 -3.66
CA THR A 197 -4.23 4.45 -3.29
C THR A 197 -5.05 5.15 -4.38
N THR A 198 -4.38 5.83 -5.31
CA THR A 198 -4.97 6.64 -6.40
C THR A 198 -4.44 6.19 -7.77
N GLY A 199 -4.92 6.78 -8.86
CA GLY A 199 -4.41 6.49 -10.22
C GLY A 199 -4.88 5.17 -10.86
N TRP A 200 -5.75 4.42 -10.19
CA TRP A 200 -6.28 3.15 -10.71
C TRP A 200 -7.37 3.39 -11.75
N SER A 201 -7.26 2.67 -12.88
CA SER A 201 -8.20 2.75 -13.99
C SER A 201 -8.69 1.36 -14.40
N PRO A 202 -9.85 1.24 -15.08
CA PRO A 202 -10.27 -0.02 -15.66
C PRO A 202 -9.24 -0.48 -16.70
N SER A 203 -8.88 -1.75 -16.67
CA SER A 203 -8.00 -2.30 -17.70
C SER A 203 -8.70 -2.41 -19.05
N GLN A 204 -7.90 -2.48 -20.11
CA GLN A 204 -8.38 -3.01 -21.39
C GLN A 204 -8.74 -4.50 -21.23
N PRO A 205 -9.44 -5.13 -22.21
CA PRO A 205 -9.85 -6.54 -22.13
C PRO A 205 -8.70 -7.57 -22.04
N SER A 206 -7.44 -7.13 -22.04
CA SER A 206 -6.28 -7.98 -21.78
C SER A 206 -5.99 -8.05 -20.30
N LEU A 207 -5.65 -9.23 -19.77
CA LEU A 207 -5.25 -9.45 -18.38
C LEU A 207 -3.74 -9.62 -18.20
N ALA A 208 -2.95 -9.38 -19.26
CA ALA A 208 -1.49 -9.59 -19.29
C ALA A 208 -0.67 -8.60 -18.44
N HIS A 209 -1.32 -7.72 -17.67
CA HIS A 209 -0.71 -6.61 -16.92
C HIS A 209 -0.89 -6.78 -15.39
N LEU A 210 -1.25 -7.99 -14.95
CA LEU A 210 -1.57 -8.31 -13.55
C LEU A 210 -0.96 -9.65 -13.12
N ASP A 211 0.24 -9.99 -13.57
CA ASP A 211 0.85 -11.32 -13.36
C ASP A 211 1.47 -11.52 -11.96
N TYR A 212 1.31 -10.56 -11.05
CA TYR A 212 1.71 -10.66 -9.65
C TYR A 212 0.53 -11.11 -8.78
N THR A 213 0.79 -11.46 -7.52
CA THR A 213 -0.25 -11.82 -6.54
C THR A 213 0.17 -11.31 -5.19
N ILE A 214 -0.76 -10.75 -4.42
CA ILE A 214 -0.53 -10.43 -3.01
C ILE A 214 -1.38 -11.38 -2.18
N GLU A 215 -0.77 -12.01 -1.18
CA GLU A 215 -1.49 -12.81 -0.21
C GLU A 215 -2.38 -11.90 0.65
N PRO A 216 -3.65 -12.26 0.87
CA PRO A 216 -4.43 -11.63 1.91
C PRO A 216 -3.80 -11.84 3.28
N GLU A 217 -3.98 -10.89 4.19
CA GLU A 217 -3.62 -11.06 5.60
C GLU A 217 -4.49 -12.17 6.21
N GLN A 218 -3.91 -13.36 6.37
CA GLN A 218 -4.57 -14.54 6.93
C GLN A 218 -4.27 -14.71 8.42
N ARG A 219 -3.05 -14.37 8.86
CA ARG A 219 -2.60 -14.60 10.23
C ARG A 219 -3.52 -13.94 11.25
N LEU A 220 -3.82 -12.66 11.03
CA LEU A 220 -4.72 -11.91 11.91
C LEU A 220 -6.12 -12.53 12.02
N LEU A 221 -6.57 -13.24 10.98
CA LEU A 221 -7.89 -13.86 10.89
C LEU A 221 -7.91 -15.33 11.30
N HIS A 222 -6.75 -15.92 11.57
CA HIS A 222 -6.59 -17.28 12.10
C HIS A 222 -6.38 -17.31 13.61
N LEU A 223 -6.17 -16.16 14.24
CA LEU A 223 -6.17 -16.05 15.69
C LEU A 223 -7.53 -16.47 16.25
N SER A 224 -7.51 -17.38 17.22
CA SER A 224 -8.66 -17.65 18.08
C SER A 224 -8.97 -16.44 18.96
N ASP A 225 -10.20 -16.35 19.47
CA ASP A 225 -10.60 -15.26 20.36
C ASP A 225 -9.67 -15.11 21.58
N PRO A 226 -9.21 -16.19 22.25
CA PRO A 226 -8.23 -16.10 23.33
C PRO A 226 -6.86 -15.57 22.88
N GLU A 227 -6.35 -15.98 21.72
CA GLU A 227 -5.05 -15.50 21.20
C GLU A 227 -5.11 -14.02 20.81
N LEU A 228 -6.21 -13.60 20.19
CA LEU A 228 -6.47 -12.19 19.89
C LEU A 228 -6.53 -11.39 21.20
N TYR A 229 -7.25 -11.88 22.20
CA TYR A 229 -7.36 -11.21 23.49
C TYR A 229 -6.00 -11.12 24.21
N GLN A 230 -5.23 -12.20 24.22
CA GLN A 230 -3.89 -12.23 24.81
C GLN A 230 -2.97 -11.21 24.13
N THR A 231 -2.98 -11.15 22.80
CA THR A 231 -2.19 -10.16 22.04
C THR A 231 -2.53 -8.72 22.46
N LEU A 232 -3.81 -8.42 22.72
CA LEU A 232 -4.23 -7.09 23.19
C LEU A 232 -3.76 -6.81 24.62
N ARG A 233 -3.76 -7.82 25.50
CA ARG A 233 -3.22 -7.70 26.86
C ARG A 233 -1.70 -7.46 26.84
N ASP A 234 -0.99 -8.10 25.92
CA ASP A 234 0.45 -7.88 25.72
C ASP A 234 0.74 -6.47 25.19
N LEU A 235 -0.06 -5.98 24.24
CA LEU A 235 0.05 -4.59 23.76
C LEU A 235 -0.27 -3.57 24.87
N GLN A 236 -1.24 -3.88 25.73
CA GLN A 236 -1.57 -3.06 26.89
C GLN A 236 -0.40 -3.03 27.89
N SER A 237 0.18 -4.18 28.23
CA SER A 237 1.28 -4.26 29.21
C SER A 237 2.50 -3.47 28.73
N GLN A 238 2.84 -3.58 27.44
CA GLN A 238 3.89 -2.79 26.79
C GLN A 238 3.60 -1.29 26.83
N TRP A 239 2.33 -0.89 26.64
CA TRP A 239 1.93 0.51 26.67
C TRP A 239 2.09 1.14 28.07
N THR A 240 1.82 0.35 29.12
CA THR A 240 1.89 0.76 30.53
C THR A 240 3.28 0.64 31.16
N SER A 241 4.25 0.01 30.48
CA SER A 241 5.59 -0.20 31.03
C SER A 241 6.37 1.12 31.17
N PRO A 242 7.03 1.37 32.33
CA PRO A 242 7.81 2.59 32.55
C PRO A 242 9.10 2.67 31.71
N ASP A 243 9.67 1.53 31.32
CA ASP A 243 10.85 1.45 30.42
C ASP A 243 10.45 1.49 28.94
N ARG A 244 9.52 2.39 28.58
CA ARG A 244 9.09 2.55 27.20
C ARG A 244 10.29 2.97 26.34
N PRO A 245 10.79 2.12 25.39
CA PRO A 245 11.71 2.62 24.39
C PRO A 245 10.99 3.76 23.64
N PRO A 246 11.64 4.90 23.35
CA PRO A 246 10.99 5.99 22.64
C PRO A 246 10.34 5.40 21.41
N GLN A 247 9.00 5.46 21.36
CA GLN A 247 8.28 5.09 20.15
C GLN A 247 8.84 6.05 19.11
N ARG A 248 9.71 5.53 18.24
CA ARG A 248 10.01 6.23 16.99
C ARG A 248 8.63 6.54 16.44
N PRO A 249 8.31 7.81 16.12
CA PRO A 249 7.07 8.08 15.42
C PRO A 249 7.03 7.03 14.33
N VAL A 250 5.95 6.26 14.26
CA VAL A 250 5.70 5.43 13.09
C VAL A 250 5.63 6.47 12.00
N HIS A 251 6.79 6.77 11.39
CA HIS A 251 6.84 7.36 10.09
C HIS A 251 6.02 6.36 9.33
N GLN A 252 4.74 6.70 9.09
CA GLN A 252 4.03 6.25 7.92
C GLN A 252 5.02 6.57 6.84
N SER A 253 5.81 5.55 6.49
CA SER A 253 6.83 5.68 5.48
C SER A 253 5.98 6.07 4.29
N SER A 254 6.07 7.35 3.91
CA SER A 254 5.40 7.93 2.76
C SER A 254 6.03 7.37 1.47
N ARG A 255 6.40 6.08 1.49
CA ARG A 255 6.84 5.29 0.36
C ARG A 255 5.58 4.81 -0.37
N VAL A 256 4.73 5.75 -0.76
CA VAL A 256 3.90 5.48 -1.92
C VAL A 256 4.87 5.53 -3.09
N ILE A 257 5.38 4.35 -3.46
CA ILE A 257 6.40 4.18 -4.51
C ILE A 257 5.90 4.75 -5.85
N PHE A 258 4.58 4.92 -6.00
CA PHE A 258 3.90 5.05 -7.29
C PHE A 258 3.10 6.34 -7.47
N GLU A 259 3.09 7.25 -6.49
CA GLU A 259 2.44 8.56 -6.60
C GLU A 259 3.43 9.55 -7.21
N ASN A 260 3.48 9.64 -8.54
CA ASN A 260 3.66 10.89 -9.30
C ASN A 260 3.93 10.57 -10.77
N GLN A 261 2.86 10.32 -11.55
CA GLN A 261 2.95 10.29 -13.01
C GLN A 261 2.57 11.60 -13.70
N GLU A 262 2.35 12.72 -12.99
CA GLU A 262 2.00 13.96 -13.67
C GLU A 262 2.77 15.19 -13.19
N ARG A 263 3.48 15.78 -14.17
CA ARG A 263 4.08 17.13 -14.28
C ARG A 263 5.51 17.32 -13.76
N ILE A 264 6.48 17.08 -14.66
CA ILE A 264 7.58 18.03 -14.87
C ILE A 264 7.72 18.28 -16.38
N GLN A 265 7.75 19.57 -16.73
CA GLN A 265 7.75 20.14 -18.07
C GLN A 265 8.93 19.66 -18.95
N ASN A 266 8.66 19.56 -20.26
CA ASN A 266 9.52 19.35 -21.43
C ASN A 266 10.60 18.21 -21.36
N PRO A 267 10.39 17.06 -22.03
CA PRO A 267 11.29 15.89 -22.01
C PRO A 267 12.61 16.04 -22.79
N PHE A 268 12.83 17.15 -23.51
CA PHE A 268 13.84 17.23 -24.57
C PHE A 268 15.16 17.90 -24.21
N ASP A 269 15.37 18.36 -22.97
CA ASP A 269 16.70 18.79 -22.55
C ASP A 269 17.49 17.59 -22.00
N PRO A 270 18.47 17.04 -22.73
CA PRO A 270 19.35 16.03 -22.20
C PRO A 270 20.14 16.64 -21.04
N ILE A 271 19.96 16.09 -19.84
CA ILE A 271 20.81 16.43 -18.69
C ILE A 271 22.18 15.83 -18.98
N THR A 272 23.11 16.67 -19.41
CA THR A 272 24.51 16.33 -19.68
C THR A 272 25.42 17.04 -18.67
N GLY A 273 26.55 16.41 -18.34
CA GLY A 273 27.51 16.93 -17.38
C GLY A 273 27.41 16.29 -15.97
N PRO A 274 28.41 16.54 -15.12
CA PRO A 274 28.52 15.94 -13.79
C PRO A 274 27.49 16.55 -12.82
N VAL A 275 27.15 15.85 -11.73
CA VAL A 275 26.03 16.21 -10.82
C VAL A 275 26.17 17.64 -10.28
N GLU A 276 27.40 18.11 -10.09
CA GLU A 276 27.77 19.42 -9.58
C GLU A 276 27.29 20.57 -10.49
N THR A 277 27.04 20.34 -11.77
CA THR A 277 26.58 21.38 -12.71
C THR A 277 25.06 21.43 -12.85
N TRP A 278 24.34 20.52 -12.21
CA TRP A 278 22.90 20.39 -12.39
C TRP A 278 22.12 21.49 -11.67
N SER A 279 20.98 21.85 -12.25
CA SER A 279 19.95 22.69 -11.63
C SER A 279 19.06 21.88 -10.68
N ILE A 280 18.24 22.55 -9.86
CA ILE A 280 17.25 21.88 -8.98
C ILE A 280 16.30 20.99 -9.80
N SER A 281 15.84 21.48 -10.96
CA SER A 281 14.96 20.72 -11.86
C SER A 281 15.66 19.51 -12.48
N ALA A 282 16.94 19.62 -12.83
CA ALA A 282 17.74 18.49 -13.32
C ALA A 282 17.98 17.44 -12.22
N CYS A 283 18.29 17.87 -11.00
CA CYS A 283 18.44 16.99 -9.85
C CYS A 283 17.15 16.24 -9.54
N SER A 284 16.01 16.93 -9.46
CA SER A 284 14.70 16.30 -9.25
C SER A 284 14.36 15.26 -10.32
N ARG A 285 14.61 15.59 -11.60
CA ARG A 285 14.39 14.67 -12.74
C ARG A 285 15.27 13.41 -12.70
N LYS A 286 16.47 13.47 -12.09
CA LYS A 286 17.41 12.34 -12.00
C LYS A 286 17.35 11.57 -10.69
N LEU A 287 16.95 12.24 -9.61
CA LEU A 287 16.76 11.63 -8.30
C LEU A 287 15.66 10.57 -8.35
N HIS A 288 14.54 10.87 -9.00
CA HIS A 288 13.40 9.96 -9.02
C HIS A 288 13.69 8.61 -9.72
N PRO A 289 14.26 8.56 -10.94
CA PRO A 289 14.70 7.30 -11.55
C PRO A 289 15.75 6.54 -10.72
N ALA A 290 16.64 7.26 -10.02
CA ALA A 290 17.66 6.64 -9.18
C ALA A 290 17.05 5.97 -7.94
N LEU A 291 16.12 6.65 -7.26
CA LEU A 291 15.36 6.10 -6.12
C LEU A 291 14.52 4.89 -6.55
N TYR A 292 13.81 5.00 -7.67
CA TYR A 292 13.03 3.89 -8.23
C TYR A 292 13.91 2.65 -8.52
N LYS A 293 15.08 2.86 -9.15
CA LYS A 293 16.02 1.76 -9.42
C LYS A 293 16.59 1.15 -8.14
N TYR A 294 16.89 1.98 -7.14
CA TYR A 294 17.33 1.52 -5.82
C TYR A 294 16.28 0.61 -5.17
N GLU A 295 15.01 1.01 -5.20
CA GLU A 295 13.90 0.23 -4.64
C GLU A 295 13.68 -1.10 -5.37
N ILE A 296 13.79 -1.13 -6.71
CA ILE A 296 13.74 -2.38 -7.46
C ILE A 296 14.86 -3.33 -7.01
N LEU A 297 16.10 -2.84 -6.89
CA LEU A 297 17.22 -3.69 -6.44
C LEU A 297 17.03 -4.17 -5.00
N HIS A 298 16.51 -3.30 -4.13
CA HIS A 298 16.15 -3.66 -2.76
C HIS A 298 15.14 -4.82 -2.73
N HIS A 299 14.06 -4.71 -3.50
CA HIS A 299 13.04 -5.75 -3.57
C HIS A 299 13.53 -7.03 -4.25
N ARG A 300 14.35 -6.93 -5.31
CA ARG A 300 14.97 -8.12 -5.94
C ARG A 300 15.78 -8.91 -4.92
N ARG A 301 16.62 -8.23 -4.11
CA ARG A 301 17.38 -8.87 -3.04
C ARG A 301 16.46 -9.57 -2.03
N GLN A 302 15.42 -8.90 -1.54
CA GLN A 302 14.46 -9.51 -0.61
C GLN A 302 13.79 -10.75 -1.21
N CYS A 303 13.47 -10.73 -2.51
CA CYS A 303 12.90 -11.88 -3.21
C CYS A 303 13.90 -13.05 -3.32
N VAL A 304 15.16 -12.78 -3.64
CA VAL A 304 16.22 -13.81 -3.70
C VAL A 304 16.42 -14.46 -2.32
N GLN A 305 16.50 -13.65 -1.26
CA GLN A 305 16.66 -14.13 0.11
C GLN A 305 15.49 -15.06 0.53
N ARG A 306 14.25 -14.68 0.19
CA ARG A 306 13.05 -15.49 0.43
C ARG A 306 13.03 -16.82 -0.33
N ARG A 307 13.63 -16.89 -1.51
CA ARG A 307 13.76 -18.17 -2.25
C ARG A 307 14.68 -19.13 -1.52
N ARG A 308 15.80 -18.65 -0.97
CA ARG A 308 16.78 -19.47 -0.24
C ARG A 308 16.30 -19.93 1.12
N HIS A 309 15.58 -19.06 1.82
CA HIS A 309 15.03 -19.35 3.15
C HIS A 309 13.50 -19.34 3.05
N PRO A 310 12.88 -20.41 2.52
CA PRO A 310 11.45 -20.59 2.67
C PRO A 310 11.15 -20.66 4.16
N SER A 311 10.68 -19.57 4.73
CA SER A 311 10.16 -19.59 6.09
C SER A 311 9.05 -20.65 6.15
N SER A 312 9.12 -21.56 7.12
CA SER A 312 8.02 -22.46 7.48
C SER A 312 6.80 -21.71 8.02
N TYR A 313 6.95 -20.41 8.31
CA TYR A 313 5.92 -19.54 8.86
C TYR A 313 5.73 -18.30 7.96
N PRO A 314 4.54 -18.11 7.37
CA PRO A 314 4.18 -16.86 6.72
C PRO A 314 4.12 -15.71 7.74
N ASP A 315 4.56 -14.53 7.33
CA ASP A 315 4.46 -13.24 8.04
C ASP A 315 5.35 -13.05 9.28
N TYR A 316 6.63 -12.76 9.01
CA TYR A 316 7.44 -11.96 9.92
C TYR A 316 7.40 -10.49 9.46
N TYR A 317 6.88 -9.64 10.36
CA TYR A 317 6.82 -8.16 10.38
C TYR A 317 5.55 -7.41 9.96
N SER A 318 4.81 -7.05 11.03
CA SER A 318 4.26 -5.72 11.28
C SER A 318 5.33 -4.63 11.13
N ASP A 319 5.11 -3.67 10.23
CA ASP A 319 5.66 -2.30 10.11
C ASP A 319 7.15 -1.99 10.36
N THR A 320 8.00 -2.98 10.61
CA THR A 320 9.44 -2.80 10.80
C THR A 320 10.14 -3.80 9.89
N GLU A 321 10.92 -3.36 8.91
CA GLU A 321 11.73 -4.29 8.12
C GLU A 321 12.80 -4.89 9.06
N PRO A 322 12.95 -6.22 9.20
CA PRO A 322 14.12 -6.77 9.84
C PRO A 322 15.32 -6.58 8.92
N GLU A 323 16.40 -6.02 9.46
CA GLU A 323 17.70 -6.34 8.89
C GLU A 323 17.92 -7.86 9.04
N PRO A 324 18.36 -8.55 7.96
CA PRO A 324 18.66 -9.97 8.07
C PRO A 324 19.76 -10.17 9.11
N PRO A 325 19.70 -11.25 9.92
CA PRO A 325 20.78 -11.57 10.83
C PRO A 325 22.09 -11.70 10.05
N ALA A 326 23.15 -11.11 10.59
CA ALA A 326 24.50 -11.22 10.07
C ALA A 326 25.01 -12.64 10.32
N GLU A 327 24.67 -13.57 9.43
CA GLU A 327 25.35 -14.86 9.36
C GLU A 327 26.10 -14.95 8.03
N ASN A 328 27.38 -15.32 8.14
CA ASN A 328 28.31 -15.56 7.05
C ASN A 328 27.79 -16.72 6.20
N ASP A 329 27.20 -16.44 5.05
CA ASP A 329 26.84 -17.48 4.07
C ASP A 329 27.23 -17.06 2.65
N GLU A 330 27.66 -18.06 1.88
CA GLU A 330 28.16 -17.97 0.51
C GLU A 330 27.24 -17.11 -0.38
N GLN A 331 27.74 -15.93 -0.78
CA GLN A 331 27.07 -15.06 -1.74
C GLN A 331 27.06 -15.75 -3.11
N THR A 332 25.87 -15.97 -3.67
CA THR A 332 25.77 -16.41 -5.08
C THR A 332 26.08 -15.24 -6.00
N SER A 333 26.64 -15.52 -7.18
CA SER A 333 26.95 -14.55 -8.26
C SER A 333 25.87 -13.47 -8.48
N ASP A 334 24.59 -13.82 -8.44
CA ASP A 334 23.48 -12.88 -8.64
C ASP A 334 23.33 -11.83 -7.52
N GLU A 335 23.65 -12.16 -6.26
CA GLU A 335 23.61 -11.22 -5.13
C GLU A 335 24.87 -10.34 -5.08
N GLU A 336 26.03 -10.92 -5.42
CA GLU A 336 27.27 -10.19 -5.60
C GLU A 336 27.15 -9.15 -6.72
N GLY A 337 26.27 -9.35 -7.70
CA GLY A 337 25.93 -8.33 -8.70
C GLY A 337 25.02 -7.20 -8.19
N ILE A 338 24.11 -7.50 -7.25
CA ILE A 338 23.12 -6.53 -6.74
C ILE A 338 23.75 -5.55 -5.74
N GLU A 339 24.58 -6.02 -4.80
CA GLU A 339 25.14 -5.18 -3.73
C GLU A 339 26.04 -4.03 -4.24
N PRO A 340 27.01 -4.26 -5.14
CA PRO A 340 27.83 -3.20 -5.71
C PRO A 340 27.02 -2.25 -6.58
N GLN A 341 25.93 -2.71 -7.20
CA GLN A 341 25.02 -1.85 -7.95
C GLN A 341 24.22 -0.93 -7.02
N LYS A 342 23.73 -1.47 -5.89
CA LYS A 342 23.03 -0.71 -4.86
C LYS A 342 23.95 0.31 -4.19
N ALA A 343 25.17 -0.08 -3.83
CA ALA A 343 26.17 0.83 -3.24
C ALA A 343 26.49 2.02 -4.16
N ARG A 344 26.71 1.76 -5.47
CA ARG A 344 26.89 2.81 -6.48
C ARG A 344 25.68 3.74 -6.59
N LEU A 345 24.47 3.19 -6.52
CA LEU A 345 23.23 3.98 -6.55
C LEU A 345 23.06 4.84 -5.29
N ILE A 346 23.40 4.33 -4.10
CA ILE A 346 23.36 5.12 -2.86
C ILE A 346 24.29 6.32 -2.98
N GLN A 347 25.53 6.12 -3.39
CA GLN A 347 26.50 7.20 -3.58
C GLN A 347 25.98 8.25 -4.58
N TYR A 348 25.39 7.78 -5.67
CA TYR A 348 24.81 8.66 -6.69
C TYR A 348 23.60 9.45 -6.17
N ILE A 349 22.69 8.83 -5.42
CA ILE A 349 21.54 9.50 -4.77
C ILE A 349 22.04 10.57 -3.79
N GLN A 350 23.00 10.23 -2.93
CA GLN A 350 23.58 11.16 -1.96
C GLN A 350 24.24 12.38 -2.63
N GLN A 351 24.90 12.19 -3.78
CA GLN A 351 25.45 13.29 -4.57
C GLN A 351 24.34 14.23 -5.08
N ILE A 352 23.24 13.68 -5.59
CA ILE A 352 22.10 14.47 -6.07
C ILE A 352 21.42 15.21 -4.92
N GLU A 353 21.18 14.55 -3.78
CA GLU A 353 20.57 15.15 -2.60
C GLU A 353 21.44 16.28 -2.03
N LYS A 354 22.75 16.06 -1.90
CA LYS A 354 23.71 17.09 -1.49
C LYS A 354 23.65 18.29 -2.42
N ARG A 355 23.63 18.07 -3.74
CA ARG A 355 23.54 19.14 -4.73
C ARG A 355 22.22 19.91 -4.62
N MET A 356 21.10 19.21 -4.46
CA MET A 356 19.79 19.85 -4.27
C MET A 356 19.79 20.72 -3.01
N TYR A 357 20.34 20.21 -1.91
CA TYR A 357 20.45 20.95 -0.66
C TYR A 357 21.30 22.22 -0.82
N GLU A 358 22.47 22.12 -1.46
CA GLU A 358 23.34 23.28 -1.76
C GLU A 358 22.61 24.35 -2.58
N LEU A 359 21.85 23.94 -3.61
CA LEU A 359 21.10 24.87 -4.46
C LEU A 359 19.94 25.54 -3.70
N ILE A 360 19.19 24.78 -2.90
CA ILE A 360 18.09 25.31 -2.08
C ILE A 360 18.64 26.31 -1.05
N CYS A 361 19.75 25.97 -0.36
CA CYS A 361 20.40 26.88 0.58
C CYS A 361 20.93 28.14 -0.12
N ARG A 362 21.46 28.02 -1.34
CA ARG A 362 21.92 29.15 -2.15
C ARG A 362 20.77 30.06 -2.58
N ASP A 363 19.65 29.49 -3.03
CA ASP A 363 18.46 30.27 -3.41
C ASP A 363 17.81 30.96 -2.21
N LEU A 364 17.80 30.31 -1.04
CA LEU A 364 17.38 30.93 0.23
C LEU A 364 18.32 32.07 0.64
N LEU A 365 19.63 31.88 0.53
CA LEU A 365 20.64 32.94 0.80
C LEU A 365 20.50 34.12 -0.18
N VAL A 366 20.23 33.86 -1.46
CA VAL A 366 19.95 34.91 -2.47
C VAL A 366 18.64 35.63 -2.15
N PHE A 367 17.61 34.93 -1.66
CA PHE A 367 16.38 35.56 -1.20
C PHE A 367 16.62 36.46 0.02
N TYR A 368 17.42 36.02 1.00
CA TYR A 368 17.84 36.86 2.13
C TYR A 368 18.74 38.02 1.71
N PHE A 369 19.56 37.88 0.66
CA PHE A 369 20.41 38.95 0.15
C PHE A 369 19.62 39.98 -0.67
N ILE A 370 18.61 39.56 -1.43
CA ILE A 370 17.71 40.45 -2.19
C ILE A 370 16.76 41.18 -1.25
N VAL A 371 16.18 40.49 -0.26
CA VAL A 371 15.35 41.13 0.78
C VAL A 371 16.18 42.01 1.71
N GLY A 372 17.41 41.60 2.06
CA GLY A 372 18.35 42.38 2.85
C GLY A 372 18.95 43.59 2.12
N ALA A 373 19.02 43.58 0.78
CA ALA A 373 19.39 44.74 -0.02
C ALA A 373 18.24 45.73 -0.23
N GLN A 374 16.99 45.31 -0.01
CA GLN A 374 15.81 46.19 -0.11
C GLN A 374 15.46 46.92 1.20
N TYR A 375 16.04 46.52 2.33
CA TYR A 375 15.89 47.22 3.61
C TYR A 375 17.20 47.21 4.41
N PRO A 376 18.05 48.23 4.28
CA PRO A 376 19.08 48.47 5.27
C PRO A 376 18.45 49.13 6.49
N GLN A 377 18.84 48.66 7.69
CA GLN A 377 18.55 49.18 9.04
C GLN A 377 17.32 48.60 9.76
N HIS A 378 17.56 47.66 10.68
CA HIS A 378 17.87 48.03 12.07
C HIS A 378 18.47 46.83 12.82
N SER A 379 19.71 47.04 13.25
CA SER A 379 20.40 46.27 14.28
C SER A 379 19.69 46.52 15.62
N ASP A 380 19.39 45.48 16.39
CA ASP A 380 20.04 45.22 17.69
C ASP A 380 19.29 44.18 18.54
N TYR A 381 20.10 43.41 19.30
CA TYR A 381 19.78 42.51 20.42
C TYR A 381 19.20 41.13 20.03
N MET A 382 19.67 39.97 20.53
CA MET A 382 20.42 39.70 21.75
C MET A 382 21.08 38.31 21.63
N THR A 383 22.40 38.24 21.83
CA THR A 383 23.18 37.00 21.93
C THR A 383 23.15 36.53 23.39
N ILE A 384 22.65 35.32 23.67
CA ILE A 384 22.81 34.68 24.98
C ILE A 384 23.83 33.56 24.84
N SER A 385 25.06 33.85 25.25
CA SER A 385 26.07 32.86 25.60
C SER A 385 27.09 33.53 26.51
N GLU A 386 26.96 33.34 27.82
CA GLU A 386 28.09 33.29 28.78
C GLU A 386 27.54 33.13 30.20
N VAL A 387 27.37 31.88 30.63
CA VAL A 387 27.35 31.53 32.06
C VAL A 387 28.60 30.71 32.29
N ASN A 388 29.64 31.32 32.83
CA ASN A 388 30.59 30.66 33.72
C ASN A 388 31.52 31.67 34.41
N ARG A 389 31.35 31.74 35.74
CA ARG A 389 32.40 31.83 36.78
C ARG A 389 32.88 33.21 37.30
N PRO A 390 33.46 33.24 38.53
CA PRO A 390 32.92 33.99 39.66
C PRO A 390 33.93 34.96 40.31
N VAL A 391 33.49 35.84 41.21
CA VAL A 391 34.36 36.60 42.15
C VAL A 391 33.48 36.93 43.36
N GLU A 392 33.62 36.26 44.51
CA GLU A 392 34.55 36.53 45.63
C GLU A 392 34.54 37.97 46.18
N SER A 393 34.33 38.04 47.51
CA SER A 393 34.42 39.17 48.46
C SER A 393 33.48 40.35 48.32
#